data_AF-A0AAV6ZD19-F1
#
_entry.id   AF-A0AAV6ZD19-F1
#
_cell.length_a   1.000
_cell.length_b   1.000
_cell.length_c   1.000
_cell.angle_alpha   90.00
_cell.angle_beta   90.00
_cell.angle_gamma   90.00
#
_symmetry.space_group_name_H-M   'P 1'
#
loop_
_entity.id
_entity.type
_entity.pdbx_description
1 polymer ?
#
loop_
_entity_poly.entity_id
_entity_poly.type
_entity_poly.pdbx_seq_one_letter_code
_entity_poly.pdbx_strand_id
1 'polypeptide(L)'
;METADDSEADSLSTTVIPYRSILKNNLQKVKKMLHRKDLEKYRDVDEDEILNKLTDEEIHALEGELEELDPDNQLLPVGLRQKNQTDKTPTGPFQREALLGHLEKQAKEMKDREDLVPYTGEKRGMCSVY
;
A
#
# COMPACT_ATOMS: atom_id res chain seq x y z
N MET A 1 -19.34 -19.59 39.20
CA MET A 1 -20.69 -19.23 38.73
C MET A 1 -20.60 -17.79 38.27
N GLU A 2 -21.17 -17.51 37.10
CA GLU A 2 -21.05 -16.28 36.28
C GLU A 2 -19.69 -16.05 35.60
N THR A 3 -19.59 -15.54 34.38
CA THR A 3 -20.23 -15.76 33.06
C THR A 3 -19.39 -14.95 32.07
N ALA A 4 -19.38 -15.34 30.81
CA ALA A 4 -18.57 -14.77 29.73
C ALA A 4 -18.69 -13.24 29.56
N ASP A 5 -17.56 -12.61 29.24
CA ASP A 5 -17.53 -11.43 28.36
C ASP A 5 -16.79 -11.84 27.08
N ASP A 6 -17.53 -12.51 26.20
CA ASP A 6 -17.19 -12.66 24.79
C ASP A 6 -17.30 -11.29 24.12
N SER A 7 -16.18 -10.58 23.94
CA SER A 7 -16.10 -9.40 23.08
C SER A 7 -14.74 -9.31 22.37
N GLU A 8 -14.32 -10.43 21.79
CA GLU A 8 -13.11 -10.51 20.95
C GLU A 8 -13.50 -10.90 19.52
N ALA A 9 -14.51 -10.23 18.97
CA ALA A 9 -14.97 -10.40 17.60
C ALA A 9 -15.43 -9.05 17.03
N ASP A 10 -14.49 -8.16 16.73
CA ASP A 10 -14.77 -7.00 15.85
C ASP A 10 -13.50 -6.38 15.21
N SER A 11 -12.37 -7.11 15.17
CA SER A 11 -11.14 -6.62 14.51
C SER A 11 -11.02 -7.01 13.03
N LEU A 12 -11.95 -7.80 12.48
CA LEU A 12 -11.83 -8.37 11.12
C LEU A 12 -12.62 -7.61 10.03
N SER A 13 -13.36 -6.55 10.37
CA SER A 13 -14.26 -5.89 9.40
C SER A 13 -13.62 -4.77 8.55
N THR A 14 -12.40 -4.29 8.88
CA THR A 14 -11.90 -3.02 8.29
C THR A 14 -10.74 -3.17 7.30
N THR A 15 -10.03 -4.30 7.30
CA THR A 15 -8.94 -4.57 6.34
C THR A 15 -9.44 -5.15 5.01
N VAL A 16 -10.57 -5.85 4.98
CA VAL A 16 -11.11 -6.50 3.77
C VAL A 16 -11.69 -5.48 2.76
N ILE A 17 -12.31 -4.40 3.26
CA ILE A 17 -12.98 -3.37 2.47
C ILE A 17 -12.03 -2.66 1.46
N PRO A 18 -10.80 -2.24 1.81
CA PRO A 18 -9.89 -1.62 0.85
C PRO A 18 -9.40 -2.61 -0.22
N TYR A 19 -9.03 -3.85 0.12
CA TYR A 19 -8.55 -4.84 -0.86
C TYR A 19 -9.60 -5.19 -1.90
N ARG A 20 -10.86 -5.34 -1.49
CA ARG A 20 -12.01 -5.53 -2.38
C ARG A 20 -12.15 -4.39 -3.39
N SER A 21 -11.98 -3.13 -2.95
CA SER A 21 -12.04 -1.97 -3.83
C SER A 21 -10.85 -1.90 -4.81
N ILE A 22 -9.66 -2.32 -4.38
CA ILE A 22 -8.45 -2.40 -5.21
C ILE A 22 -8.62 -3.49 -6.27
N LEU A 23 -9.09 -4.68 -5.89
CA LEU A 23 -9.41 -5.77 -6.83
C LEU A 23 -10.45 -5.33 -7.87
N LYS A 24 -11.52 -4.66 -7.44
CA LYS A 24 -12.55 -4.11 -8.36
C LYS A 24 -11.97 -3.12 -9.36
N ASN A 25 -11.20 -2.13 -8.89
CA ASN A 25 -10.54 -1.16 -9.77
C ASN A 25 -9.59 -1.81 -10.77
N ASN A 26 -8.88 -2.86 -10.34
CA ASN A 26 -7.95 -3.60 -11.19
C ASN A 26 -8.66 -4.54 -12.17
N LEU A 27 -9.73 -5.22 -11.77
CA LEU A 27 -10.57 -6.04 -12.65
C LEU A 27 -11.19 -5.17 -13.75
N GLN A 28 -11.73 -3.99 -13.39
CA GLN A 28 -12.24 -3.02 -14.35
C GLN A 28 -11.15 -2.57 -15.35
N LYS A 29 -9.92 -2.40 -14.85
CA LYS A 29 -8.76 -2.02 -15.66
C LYS A 29 -8.30 -3.15 -16.58
N VAL A 30 -8.29 -4.40 -16.09
CA VAL A 30 -8.03 -5.60 -16.89
C VAL A 30 -9.10 -5.72 -17.97
N LYS A 31 -10.39 -5.69 -17.63
CA LYS A 31 -11.52 -5.72 -18.57
C LYS A 31 -11.40 -4.65 -19.66
N LYS A 32 -11.01 -3.43 -19.27
CA LYS A 32 -10.76 -2.32 -20.22
C LYS A 32 -9.59 -2.59 -21.16
N MET A 33 -8.55 -3.28 -20.70
CA MET A 33 -7.41 -3.72 -21.52
C MET A 33 -7.73 -4.99 -22.34
N LEU A 34 -8.66 -5.82 -21.87
CA LEU A 34 -9.00 -7.14 -22.40
C LEU A 34 -10.16 -7.10 -23.43
N HIS A 35 -10.37 -5.99 -24.14
CA HIS A 35 -11.32 -5.89 -25.26
C HIS A 35 -10.84 -6.69 -26.49
N ARG A 36 -10.58 -7.99 -26.30
CA ARG A 36 -10.38 -8.99 -27.35
C ARG A 36 -11.71 -9.66 -27.63
N LYS A 37 -12.01 -9.88 -28.91
CA LYS A 37 -13.29 -10.39 -29.46
C LYS A 37 -13.77 -11.72 -28.85
N ASP A 38 -12.94 -12.41 -28.09
CA ASP A 38 -13.24 -13.72 -27.51
C ASP A 38 -14.01 -13.65 -26.18
N LEU A 39 -14.12 -12.46 -25.56
CA LEU A 39 -14.81 -12.26 -24.28
C LEU A 39 -16.26 -11.75 -24.38
N GLU A 40 -16.82 -11.63 -25.59
CA GLU A 40 -18.21 -11.17 -25.77
C GLU A 40 -19.22 -12.03 -24.96
N LYS A 41 -18.90 -13.30 -24.73
CA LYS A 41 -19.71 -14.25 -23.92
C LYS A 41 -19.74 -13.92 -22.42
N TYR A 42 -18.75 -13.19 -21.93
CA TYR A 42 -18.63 -12.79 -20.52
C TYR A 42 -19.04 -11.33 -20.31
N ARG A 43 -19.54 -10.66 -21.35
CA ARG A 43 -19.84 -9.23 -21.33
C ARG A 43 -21.01 -8.88 -20.39
N ASP A 44 -21.97 -9.78 -20.26
CA ASP A 44 -23.19 -9.60 -19.47
C ASP A 44 -23.14 -10.28 -18.09
N VAL A 45 -21.99 -10.85 -17.72
CA VAL A 45 -21.80 -11.44 -16.39
C VAL A 45 -21.62 -10.32 -15.37
N ASP A 46 -22.44 -10.35 -14.31
CA ASP A 46 -22.36 -9.40 -13.20
C ASP A 46 -21.20 -9.77 -12.26
N GLU A 47 -20.05 -9.13 -12.50
CA GLU A 47 -18.81 -9.33 -11.74
C GLU A 47 -18.98 -8.93 -10.26
N ASP A 48 -19.83 -7.94 -9.97
CA ASP A 48 -20.06 -7.49 -8.59
C ASP A 48 -20.78 -8.56 -7.78
N GLU A 49 -21.72 -9.29 -8.38
CA GLU A 49 -22.42 -10.39 -7.72
C GLU A 49 -21.49 -11.57 -7.42
N ILE A 50 -20.60 -11.92 -8.36
CA ILE A 50 -19.61 -13.00 -8.17
C ILE A 50 -18.62 -12.62 -7.07
N LEU A 51 -18.09 -11.40 -7.13
CA LEU A 51 -17.20 -10.89 -6.09
C LEU A 51 -17.89 -10.86 -4.73
N ASN A 52 -19.17 -10.49 -4.65
CA ASN A 52 -19.99 -10.48 -3.41
C ASN A 52 -20.30 -11.85 -2.84
N LYS A 53 -20.21 -12.91 -3.65
CA LYS A 53 -20.40 -14.30 -3.19
C LYS A 53 -19.12 -14.95 -2.66
N LEU A 54 -17.95 -14.42 -3.04
CA LEU A 54 -16.67 -14.88 -2.53
C LEU A 54 -16.51 -14.48 -1.06
N THR A 55 -16.14 -15.46 -0.24
CA THR A 55 -15.85 -15.26 1.18
C THR A 55 -14.46 -14.66 1.38
N ASP A 56 -14.21 -14.06 2.53
CA ASP A 56 -12.93 -13.38 2.82
C ASP A 56 -11.71 -14.33 2.75
N GLU A 57 -11.94 -15.62 3.04
CA GLU A 57 -10.93 -16.68 2.92
C GLU A 57 -10.55 -16.97 1.46
N GLU A 58 -11.53 -16.99 0.55
CA GLU A 58 -11.30 -17.21 -0.88
C GLU A 58 -10.58 -16.02 -1.53
N ILE A 59 -10.86 -14.80 -1.06
CA ILE A 59 -10.14 -13.60 -1.50
C ILE A 59 -8.66 -13.69 -1.10
N HIS A 60 -8.38 -14.11 0.14
CA HIS A 60 -7.00 -14.27 0.60
C HIS A 60 -6.25 -15.38 -0.15
N ALA A 61 -6.93 -16.46 -0.54
CA ALA A 61 -6.35 -17.51 -1.37
C ALA A 61 -5.98 -16.98 -2.77
N LEU A 62 -6.85 -16.18 -3.39
CA LEU A 62 -6.58 -15.55 -4.68
C LEU A 62 -5.41 -14.57 -4.62
N GLU A 63 -5.27 -13.82 -3.53
CA GLU A 63 -4.11 -12.95 -3.29
C GLU A 63 -2.80 -13.75 -3.21
N GLY A 64 -2.83 -14.91 -2.55
CA GLY A 64 -1.69 -15.84 -2.50
C GLY A 64 -1.29 -16.35 -3.89
N GLU A 65 -2.27 -16.79 -4.70
CA GLU A 65 -2.01 -17.24 -6.08
C GLU A 65 -1.41 -16.10 -6.93
N LEU A 66 -1.87 -14.86 -6.75
CA LEU A 66 -1.34 -13.67 -7.42
C LEU A 66 0.14 -13.42 -7.10
N GLU A 67 0.60 -13.74 -5.89
CA GLU A 67 2.00 -13.59 -5.48
C GLU A 67 2.93 -14.65 -6.06
N GLU A 68 2.40 -15.83 -6.39
CA GLU A 68 3.15 -16.93 -7.00
C GLU A 68 3.30 -16.78 -8.52
N LEU A 69 2.48 -15.92 -9.15
CA LEU A 69 2.58 -15.62 -10.57
C LEU A 69 3.87 -14.86 -10.90
N ASP A 70 4.49 -15.22 -12.04
CA ASP A 70 5.68 -14.55 -12.56
C ASP A 70 5.43 -13.03 -12.71
N PRO A 71 6.29 -12.15 -12.16
CA PRO A 71 6.18 -10.70 -12.33
C PRO A 71 6.14 -10.27 -13.80
N ASP A 72 6.62 -11.08 -14.74
CA ASP A 72 6.59 -10.82 -16.18
C ASP A 72 5.30 -11.32 -16.88
N ASN A 73 4.39 -12.00 -16.18
CA ASN A 73 3.14 -12.53 -16.76
C ASN A 73 2.31 -11.44 -17.45
N GLN A 74 2.07 -11.58 -18.76
CA GLN A 74 1.38 -10.60 -19.60
C GLN A 74 -0.07 -10.31 -19.16
N LEU A 75 -0.70 -11.22 -18.41
CA LEU A 75 -2.05 -11.06 -17.90
C LEU A 75 -2.13 -10.16 -16.66
N LEU A 76 -0.99 -9.93 -15.97
CA LEU A 76 -0.95 -9.06 -14.80
C LEU A 76 -0.78 -7.58 -15.20
N PRO A 77 -1.67 -6.68 -14.73
CA PRO A 77 -1.49 -5.25 -14.84
C PRO A 77 -0.16 -4.80 -14.22
N VAL A 78 0.51 -3.82 -14.83
CA VAL A 78 1.81 -3.30 -14.37
C VAL A 78 1.84 -2.89 -12.88
N GLY A 79 0.74 -2.38 -12.35
CA GLY A 79 0.63 -1.98 -10.94
C GLY A 79 0.51 -3.14 -9.95
N LEU A 80 0.18 -4.35 -10.42
CA LEU A 80 0.04 -5.56 -9.60
C LEU A 80 1.27 -6.47 -9.66
N ARG A 81 2.22 -6.18 -10.55
CA ARG A 81 3.53 -6.87 -10.59
C ARG A 81 4.38 -6.52 -9.38
N GLN A 82 4.08 -5.38 -8.74
CA GLN A 82 4.78 -4.90 -7.57
C GLN A 82 3.91 -5.13 -6.33
N LYS A 83 4.47 -5.83 -5.33
CA LYS A 83 3.82 -6.00 -4.02
C LYS A 83 3.59 -4.64 -3.37
N ASN A 84 2.47 -4.50 -2.64
CA ASN A 84 2.24 -3.34 -1.80
C ASN A 84 3.37 -3.27 -0.75
N GLN A 85 4.11 -2.16 -0.72
CA GLN A 85 5.27 -1.98 0.15
C GLN A 85 4.89 -1.52 1.56
N THR A 86 3.60 -1.33 1.83
CA THR A 86 3.12 -0.88 3.12
C THR A 86 1.73 -1.41 3.41
N ASP A 87 1.56 -1.91 4.62
CA ASP A 87 0.27 -2.30 5.19
C ASP A 87 -0.49 -1.07 5.75
N LYS A 88 0.09 0.13 5.65
CA LYS A 88 -0.53 1.35 6.14
C LYS A 88 -1.68 1.72 5.22
N THR A 89 -2.86 1.88 5.81
CA THR A 89 -4.03 2.38 5.10
C THR A 89 -3.74 3.77 4.53
N PRO A 90 -4.29 4.11 3.35
CA PRO A 90 -4.15 5.44 2.79
C PRO A 90 -4.70 6.45 3.79
N THR A 91 -3.86 7.41 4.18
CA THR A 91 -4.15 8.35 5.27
C THR A 91 -5.04 9.50 4.79
N GLY A 92 -6.22 9.17 4.24
CA GLY A 92 -7.27 10.13 3.87
C GLY A 92 -6.80 11.36 3.06
N PRO A 93 -7.54 12.48 3.11
CA PRO A 93 -7.07 13.74 2.55
C PRO A 93 -5.90 14.31 3.37
N PHE A 94 -5.04 15.09 2.72
CA PHE A 94 -3.85 15.65 3.34
C PHE A 94 -4.16 16.52 4.58
N GLN A 95 -3.64 16.10 5.74
CA GLN A 95 -3.79 16.83 7.03
C GLN A 95 -2.50 17.59 7.37
N ARG A 96 -2.49 18.90 7.11
CA ARG A 96 -1.30 19.75 7.31
C ARG A 96 -0.86 19.86 8.77
N GLU A 97 -1.80 20.00 9.70
CA GLU A 97 -1.49 20.21 11.13
C GLU A 97 -0.81 18.98 11.75
N ALA A 98 -1.32 17.78 11.44
CA ALA A 98 -0.73 16.52 11.89
C ALA A 98 0.70 16.35 11.36
N LEU A 99 0.95 16.70 10.09
CA LEU A 99 2.29 16.67 9.52
C LEU A 99 3.26 17.62 10.23
N LEU A 100 2.84 18.86 10.49
CA LEU A 100 3.67 19.84 11.19
C LEU A 100 4.01 19.38 12.61
N GLY A 101 3.03 18.88 13.36
CA GLY A 101 3.27 18.34 14.71
C GLY A 101 4.25 17.17 14.71
N HIS A 102 4.17 16.28 13.71
CA HIS A 102 5.14 15.20 13.54
C HIS A 102 6.55 15.71 13.27
N LEU A 103 6.71 16.66 12.36
CA LEU A 103 8.01 17.24 12.02
C LEU A 103 8.63 18.00 13.20
N GLU A 104 7.84 18.75 13.96
CA GLU A 104 8.32 19.41 15.17
C GLU A 104 8.82 18.42 16.23
N LYS A 105 8.09 17.30 16.41
CA LYS A 105 8.50 16.24 17.34
C LYS A 105 9.80 15.59 16.88
N GLN A 106 9.90 15.24 15.60
CA GLN A 106 11.12 14.67 15.02
C GLN A 106 12.32 15.62 15.17
N ALA A 107 12.12 16.91 14.90
CA ALA A 107 13.17 17.91 15.05
C ALA A 107 13.66 18.05 16.50
N LYS A 108 12.75 17.95 17.49
CA LYS A 108 13.11 17.98 18.92
C LYS A 108 13.83 16.72 19.39
N GLU A 109 13.50 15.56 18.82
CA GLU A 109 14.08 14.26 19.21
C GLU A 109 15.43 13.97 18.53
N MET A 110 15.70 14.63 17.40
CA MET A 110 16.95 14.50 16.67
C MET A 110 18.10 15.10 17.48
N LYS A 111 18.99 14.23 17.97
CA LYS A 111 20.20 14.62 18.73
C LYS A 111 21.31 15.06 17.79
N ASP A 112 22.12 16.00 18.26
CA ASP A 112 23.33 16.42 17.57
C ASP A 112 24.35 15.27 17.52
N ARG A 113 25.19 15.28 16.48
CA ARG A 113 26.26 14.30 16.34
C ARG A 113 27.42 14.68 17.25
N GLU A 114 27.75 13.82 18.20
CA GLU A 114 28.82 14.05 19.18
C GLU A 114 30.23 14.03 18.55
N ASP A 115 30.42 13.33 17.43
CA ASP A 115 31.73 13.13 16.79
C ASP A 115 32.12 14.26 15.81
N LEU A 116 31.53 15.45 15.93
CA LEU A 116 31.81 16.57 15.03
C LEU A 116 33.14 17.24 15.39
N VAL A 117 34.12 17.15 14.49
CA VAL A 117 35.34 17.97 14.57
C VAL A 117 34.93 19.44 14.38
N PRO A 118 35.20 20.33 15.34
CA PRO A 118 34.81 21.74 15.23
C PRO A 118 35.52 22.38 14.04
N TYR A 119 34.79 23.22 13.30
CA TYR A 119 35.37 23.98 12.19
C TYR A 119 36.36 25.02 12.73
N THR A 120 37.65 24.82 12.44
CA THR A 120 38.74 25.67 12.96
C THR A 120 39.06 26.89 12.09
N GLY A 121 38.43 27.04 10.91
CA GLY A 121 38.70 28.16 9.99
C GLY A 121 40.10 28.17 9.38
N GLU A 122 40.90 27.14 9.64
CA GLU A 122 42.27 27.02 9.14
C GLU A 122 42.27 26.75 7.64
N LYS A 123 42.86 27.67 6.87
CA LYS A 123 43.10 27.47 5.43
C LYS A 123 44.26 26.48 5.25
N ARG A 124 43.94 25.22 4.96
CA ARG A 124 44.94 24.17 4.63
C ARG A 124 45.44 24.23 3.18
N GLY A 125 44.81 25.03 2.33
CA GLY A 125 45.20 25.21 0.93
C GLY A 125 46.15 26.39 0.72
N MET A 126 47.01 26.27 -0.29
CA MET A 126 47.81 27.40 -0.80
C MET A 126 46.88 28.44 -1.43
N CYS A 127 46.98 29.70 -0.97
CA CYS A 127 46.29 30.81 -1.59
C CYS A 127 46.96 31.11 -2.94
N SER A 128 46.24 30.89 -4.05
CA SER A 128 46.73 31.26 -5.38
C SER A 128 46.87 32.78 -5.45
N VAL A 129 48.07 33.25 -5.78
CA VAL A 129 48.34 34.66 -6.06
C VAL A 129 48.35 34.81 -7.58
N TYR A 130 47.51 35.68 -8.12
CA TYR A 130 47.45 36.00 -9.55
C TYR A 130 48.46 37.10 -9.89
#